data_AF-A0A947RRG3-F1
#
_entry.id   AF-A0A947RRG3-F1
#
_cell.length_a   1.000
_cell.length_b   1.000
_cell.length_c   1.000
_cell.angle_alpha   90.00
_cell.angle_beta   90.00
_cell.angle_gamma   90.00
#
_symmetry.space_group_name_H-M   'P 1'
#
loop_
_entity.id
_entity.type
_entity.pdbx_description
1 polymer ?
#
loop_
_entity_poly.entity_id
_entity_poly.type
_entity_poly.pdbx_seq_one_letter_code
_entity_poly.pdbx_strand_id
1 'polypeptide(L)'
;LMRSTVFRTSSTGTVEWRKEYGRRNNFDVGEDVCRLDDGTYAAVGVTDSLGNNEDEAWIRIIGSEGTSLKLLSYDEAGSEWFTGVCSLPDNGFAAVGHTDSTGAGSFDVLLVLGSSDE
;
A
#
# COMPACT_ATOMS: atom_id res chain seq x y z
N LEU A 1 -18.65 0.51 5.47
CA LEU A 1 -18.31 1.04 4.12
C LEU A 1 -16.88 1.55 4.23
N MET A 2 -15.88 0.82 3.75
CA MET A 2 -14.53 1.39 3.65
C MET A 2 -13.92 0.92 2.33
N ARG A 3 -13.21 1.85 1.70
CA ARG A 3 -12.57 1.79 0.39
C ARG A 3 -11.41 2.76 0.48
N SER A 4 -10.19 2.37 0.14
CA SER A 4 -9.11 3.34 -0.02
C SER A 4 -9.45 4.25 -1.19
N THR A 5 -9.56 5.55 -0.93
CA THR A 5 -9.78 6.54 -1.98
C THR A 5 -8.47 7.25 -2.27
N VAL A 6 -8.03 7.18 -3.53
CA VAL A 6 -6.85 7.91 -3.99
C VAL A 6 -7.30 9.01 -4.93
N PHE A 7 -6.73 10.19 -4.72
CA PHE A 7 -6.91 11.36 -5.57
C PHE A 7 -5.57 11.74 -6.16
N ARG A 8 -5.59 12.11 -7.43
CA ARG A 8 -4.52 12.89 -8.03
C ARG A 8 -5.06 14.27 -8.33
N THR A 9 -4.31 15.27 -7.92
CA THR A 9 -4.63 16.67 -8.18
C THR A 9 -3.55 17.32 -9.02
N SER A 10 -3.94 18.26 -9.85
CA SER A 10 -3.03 19.19 -10.48
C SER A 10 -2.35 20.08 -9.43
N SER A 11 -1.34 20.85 -9.85
CA SER A 11 -0.69 21.86 -9.00
C SER A 11 -1.63 22.97 -8.51
N THR A 12 -2.81 23.11 -9.12
CA THR A 12 -3.86 24.07 -8.71
C THR A 12 -4.92 23.44 -7.79
N GLY A 13 -4.75 22.17 -7.41
CA GLY A 13 -5.72 21.44 -6.58
C GLY A 13 -6.94 20.91 -7.33
N THR A 14 -6.95 20.95 -8.67
CA THR A 14 -8.02 20.36 -9.46
C THR A 14 -7.86 18.84 -9.48
N VAL A 15 -8.90 18.09 -9.12
CA VAL A 15 -8.88 16.62 -9.17
C VAL A 15 -8.80 16.17 -10.62
N GLU A 16 -7.65 15.59 -11.00
CA GLU A 16 -7.43 15.00 -12.32
C GLU A 16 -8.10 13.63 -12.38
N TRP A 17 -7.96 12.83 -11.32
CA TRP A 17 -8.72 11.62 -11.13
C TRP A 17 -8.96 11.29 -9.67
N ARG A 18 -10.02 10.52 -9.43
CA ARG A 18 -10.38 9.91 -8.16
C ARG A 18 -10.69 8.44 -8.40
N LYS A 19 -10.11 7.58 -7.59
CA LYS A 19 -10.32 6.13 -7.67
C LYS A 19 -10.56 5.57 -6.28
N GLU A 20 -11.38 4.54 -6.24
CA GLU A 20 -11.67 3.80 -5.03
C GLU A 20 -11.24 2.36 -5.24
N TYR A 21 -10.47 1.83 -4.30
CA TYR A 21 -9.96 0.46 -4.32
C TYR A 21 -10.50 -0.31 -3.11
N GLY A 22 -10.64 -1.64 -3.26
CA GLY A 22 -11.14 -2.53 -2.19
C GLY A 22 -12.58 -3.01 -2.39
N ARG A 23 -13.02 -3.89 -1.48
CA ARG A 23 -14.37 -4.50 -1.45
C ARG A 23 -15.10 -4.13 -0.16
N ARG A 24 -16.41 -4.38 -0.10
CA ARG A 24 -17.22 -4.04 1.08
C ARG A 24 -16.82 -4.89 2.31
N ASN A 25 -16.82 -4.23 3.47
CA ASN A 25 -16.89 -4.79 4.85
C ASN A 25 -15.58 -5.00 5.62
N ASN A 26 -14.45 -4.49 5.16
CA ASN A 26 -13.19 -4.47 5.93
C ASN A 26 -12.74 -3.05 6.24
N PHE A 27 -11.76 -2.89 7.12
CA PHE A 27 -11.06 -1.63 7.41
C PHE A 27 -9.90 -1.48 6.42
N ASP A 28 -9.78 -0.34 5.73
CA ASP A 28 -8.63 -0.04 4.86
C ASP A 28 -8.06 1.34 5.26
N VAL A 29 -6.78 1.42 5.59
CA VAL A 29 -6.06 2.68 5.82
C VAL A 29 -4.91 2.77 4.83
N GLY A 30 -4.86 3.87 4.09
CA GLY A 30 -3.68 4.24 3.30
C GLY A 30 -2.77 5.14 4.11
N GLU A 31 -1.50 4.76 4.22
CA GLU A 31 -0.51 5.45 5.04
C GLU A 31 0.40 6.34 4.21
N ASP A 32 0.86 5.86 3.06
CA ASP A 32 1.79 6.61 2.20
C ASP A 32 1.63 6.26 0.72
N VAL A 33 2.10 7.16 -0.15
CA VAL A 33 2.12 6.98 -1.60
C VAL A 33 3.31 7.69 -2.22
N CYS A 34 4.00 7.01 -3.12
CA CYS A 34 5.09 7.58 -3.92
C CYS A 34 4.86 7.35 -5.42
N ARG A 35 5.41 8.24 -6.25
CA ARG A 35 5.41 8.10 -7.70
C ARG A 35 6.73 7.47 -8.15
N LEU A 36 6.66 6.53 -9.08
CA LEU A 36 7.81 5.83 -9.67
C LEU A 36 8.23 6.48 -11.01
N ASP A 37 9.40 6.09 -11.53
CA ASP A 37 10.02 6.71 -12.71
C ASP A 37 9.22 6.46 -14.00
N ASP A 38 8.58 5.30 -14.13
CA ASP A 38 7.64 4.97 -15.22
C ASP A 38 6.31 5.75 -15.17
N GLY A 39 6.09 6.53 -14.10
CA GLY A 39 4.87 7.30 -13.87
C GLY A 39 3.73 6.52 -13.23
N THR A 40 3.95 5.28 -12.82
CA THR A 40 3.08 4.56 -11.88
C THR A 40 3.27 5.09 -10.46
N TYR A 41 2.46 4.60 -9.52
CA TYR A 41 2.53 4.94 -8.12
C TYR A 41 2.53 3.67 -7.27
N ALA A 42 3.31 3.66 -6.20
CA ALA A 42 3.20 2.67 -5.14
C ALA A 42 2.50 3.32 -3.94
N ALA A 43 1.39 2.73 -3.50
CA ALA A 43 0.69 3.12 -2.29
C ALA A 43 0.75 1.99 -1.27
N VAL A 44 0.83 2.32 0.01
CA VAL A 44 0.93 1.34 1.08
C VAL A 44 -0.05 1.64 2.22
N GLY A 45 -0.31 0.62 3.02
CA GLY A 45 -1.09 0.77 4.23
C GLY A 45 -1.45 -0.57 4.85
N VAL A 46 -2.60 -0.59 5.51
CA VAL A 46 -3.13 -1.75 6.22
C VAL A 46 -4.59 -2.00 5.86
N THR A 47 -4.99 -3.26 5.86
CA THR A 47 -6.38 -3.68 5.82
C THR A 47 -6.66 -4.69 6.94
N ASP A 48 -7.85 -4.70 7.51
CA ASP A 48 -8.22 -5.77 8.45
C ASP A 48 -8.45 -7.06 7.66
N SER A 49 -7.81 -8.16 8.09
CA SER A 49 -7.86 -9.44 7.39
C SER A 49 -9.29 -9.93 7.17
N LEU A 50 -9.53 -10.59 6.03
CA LEU A 50 -10.82 -11.21 5.68
C LEU A 50 -11.14 -12.45 6.56
N GLY A 51 -10.85 -12.47 7.86
CA GLY A 51 -11.30 -13.57 8.71
C GLY A 51 -10.77 -13.68 10.15
N ASN A 52 -9.67 -13.02 10.52
CA ASN A 52 -8.91 -13.42 11.72
C ASN A 52 -8.70 -12.32 12.79
N ASN A 53 -9.18 -11.09 12.58
CA ASN A 53 -8.89 -9.92 13.43
C ASN A 53 -7.39 -9.57 13.51
N GLU A 54 -6.62 -9.99 12.53
CA GLU A 54 -5.21 -9.60 12.35
C GLU A 54 -5.15 -8.59 11.19
N ASP A 55 -4.33 -7.56 11.34
CA ASP A 55 -4.16 -6.53 10.33
C ASP A 55 -3.19 -7.02 9.23
N GLU A 56 -3.57 -6.91 7.97
CA GLU A 56 -2.76 -7.27 6.80
C GLU A 56 -2.14 -6.01 6.18
N ALA A 57 -0.82 -5.98 6.03
CA ALA A 57 -0.16 -4.90 5.30
C ALA A 57 -0.40 -5.07 3.80
N TRP A 58 -0.58 -3.97 3.08
CA TRP A 58 -0.73 -4.02 1.62
C TRP A 58 0.14 -3.02 0.88
N ILE A 59 0.50 -3.40 -0.35
CA ILE A 59 1.15 -2.55 -1.34
C ILE A 59 0.30 -2.58 -2.62
N ARG A 60 -0.05 -1.41 -3.14
CA ARG A 60 -0.81 -1.26 -4.38
C ARG A 60 0.00 -0.51 -5.42
N ILE A 61 0.19 -1.12 -6.58
CA ILE A 61 0.73 -0.44 -7.76
C ILE A 61 -0.42 0.12 -8.57
N ILE A 62 -0.35 1.42 -8.84
CA ILE A 62 -1.39 2.21 -9.48
C ILE A 62 -0.81 2.82 -10.76
N GLY A 63 -1.45 2.62 -11.91
CA GLY A 63 -1.05 3.22 -13.18
C GLY A 63 -1.25 4.75 -13.19
N SER A 64 -0.68 5.43 -14.18
CA SER A 64 -0.69 6.89 -14.29
C SER A 64 -2.10 7.51 -14.24
N GLU A 65 -3.10 6.79 -14.75
CA GLU A 65 -4.52 7.17 -14.81
C GLU A 65 -5.36 6.62 -13.64
N GLY A 66 -4.71 6.13 -12.58
CA GLY A 66 -5.39 5.58 -11.43
C GLY A 66 -5.98 4.18 -11.66
N THR A 67 -5.43 3.40 -12.59
CA THR A 67 -5.80 1.99 -12.73
C THR A 67 -5.07 1.16 -11.68
N SER A 68 -5.76 0.29 -10.95
CA SER A 68 -5.06 -0.67 -10.07
C SER A 68 -4.37 -1.72 -10.96
N LEU A 69 -3.04 -1.74 -10.95
CA LEU A 69 -2.24 -2.70 -11.71
C LEU A 69 -1.96 -3.96 -10.88
N LYS A 70 -1.59 -3.77 -9.61
CA LYS A 70 -1.25 -4.86 -8.70
C LYS A 70 -1.67 -4.54 -7.26
N LEU A 71 -1.99 -5.59 -6.50
CA LEU A 71 -2.20 -5.55 -5.06
C LEU A 71 -1.43 -6.72 -4.45
N LEU A 72 -0.53 -6.40 -3.53
CA LEU A 72 0.18 -7.35 -2.69
C LEU A 72 -0.38 -7.20 -1.28
N SER A 73 -0.68 -8.32 -0.63
CA SER A 73 -1.05 -8.39 0.79
C SER A 73 -0.01 -9.24 1.52
N TYR A 74 0.25 -8.88 2.76
CA TYR A 74 1.17 -9.55 3.67
C TYR A 74 0.37 -9.86 4.94
N ASP A 75 0.15 -11.15 5.16
CA ASP A 75 -0.75 -11.74 6.15
C ASP A 75 -0.05 -12.93 6.85
N GLU A 76 1.16 -12.70 7.37
CA GLU A 76 1.87 -13.72 8.13
C GLU A 76 1.18 -13.95 9.49
N ALA A 77 1.68 -14.86 10.34
CA ALA A 77 1.00 -15.25 11.58
C ALA A 77 1.06 -14.15 12.66
N GLY A 78 0.28 -13.08 12.48
CA GLY A 78 0.26 -11.87 13.30
C GLY A 78 -0.28 -10.69 12.49
N SER A 79 -0.05 -9.49 12.99
CA SER A 79 -0.50 -8.24 12.37
C SER A 79 0.67 -7.49 11.72
N GLU A 80 0.48 -7.13 10.45
CA GLU A 80 1.40 -6.38 9.62
C GLU A 80 0.85 -5.00 9.24
N TRP A 81 1.73 -4.00 9.24
CA TRP A 81 1.43 -2.65 8.74
C TRP A 81 2.58 -2.11 7.93
N PHE A 82 2.30 -1.52 6.76
CA PHE A 82 3.22 -0.59 6.11
C PHE A 82 2.88 0.85 6.45
N THR A 83 3.88 1.64 6.80
CA THR A 83 3.73 3.05 7.19
C THR A 83 4.42 4.02 6.24
N GLY A 84 5.28 3.54 5.35
CA GLY A 84 6.02 4.41 4.43
C GLY A 84 6.45 3.69 3.17
N VAL A 85 6.56 4.44 2.08
CA VAL A 85 7.04 3.95 0.79
C VAL A 85 7.86 5.01 0.06
N CYS A 86 8.97 4.60 -0.54
CA CYS A 86 9.77 5.49 -1.39
C CYS A 86 10.11 4.83 -2.72
N SER A 87 10.33 5.65 -3.74
CA SER A 87 10.81 5.18 -5.03
C SER A 87 12.29 4.85 -4.97
N LEU A 88 12.67 3.84 -5.76
CA LEU A 88 14.05 3.46 -6.07
C LEU A 88 14.25 3.64 -7.59
N PRO A 89 15.51 3.66 -8.08
CA PRO A 89 15.80 3.66 -9.51
C PRO A 89 15.17 2.47 -10.24
N ASP A 90 15.10 2.55 -11.56
CA ASP A 90 14.65 1.47 -12.44
C ASP A 90 13.25 0.95 -12.08
N ASN A 91 12.32 1.89 -11.83
CA ASN A 91 10.93 1.62 -11.45
C ASN A 91 10.76 0.85 -10.12
N GLY A 92 11.79 0.83 -9.29
CA GLY A 92 11.76 0.16 -8.00
C GLY A 92 11.03 0.94 -6.90
N PHE A 93 10.70 0.26 -5.82
CA PHE A 93 10.23 0.86 -4.57
C PHE A 93 10.74 0.11 -3.34
N ALA A 94 10.80 0.81 -2.21
CA ALA A 94 10.96 0.24 -0.87
C ALA A 94 9.76 0.60 0.00
N ALA A 95 9.13 -0.38 0.62
CA ALA A 95 8.06 -0.21 1.59
C ALA A 95 8.53 -0.67 2.97
N VAL A 96 8.26 0.13 4.00
CA VAL A 96 8.68 -0.15 5.38
C VAL A 96 7.51 -0.05 6.34
N GLY A 97 7.56 -0.88 7.38
CA GLY A 97 6.62 -0.84 8.49
C GLY A 97 6.97 -1.87 9.54
N HIS A 98 5.97 -2.50 10.14
CA HIS A 98 6.16 -3.40 11.26
C HIS A 98 5.29 -4.66 11.16
N THR A 99 5.77 -5.71 11.84
CA THR A 99 5.09 -6.99 12.00
C THR A 99 5.21 -7.44 13.46
N ASP A 100 4.20 -8.09 14.01
CA ASP A 100 4.31 -8.80 15.30
C ASP A 100 4.37 -10.33 15.16
N SER A 101 4.40 -10.84 13.92
CA SER A 101 4.33 -12.27 13.61
C SER A 101 5.67 -13.01 13.73
N THR A 102 6.79 -12.31 13.47
CA THR A 102 8.10 -12.94 13.33
C THR A 102 9.21 -12.24 14.13
N GLY A 103 9.37 -12.63 15.40
CA GLY A 103 10.56 -12.28 16.19
C GLY A 103 10.36 -12.29 17.70
N ALA A 104 11.38 -11.87 18.44
CA ALA A 104 11.36 -11.81 19.90
C ALA A 104 11.05 -10.39 20.34
N GLY A 105 9.80 -10.10 20.69
CA GLY A 105 9.41 -8.75 21.10
C GLY A 105 7.93 -8.47 20.84
N SER A 106 7.60 -7.18 20.75
CA SER A 106 6.24 -6.73 20.41
C SER A 106 6.06 -6.41 18.93
N PHE A 107 7.08 -5.84 18.27
CA PHE A 107 7.05 -5.51 16.85
C PHE A 107 8.47 -5.57 16.28
N ASP A 108 8.61 -6.18 15.11
CA ASP A 108 9.81 -6.24 14.29
C ASP A 108 9.63 -5.40 13.01
N VAL A 109 10.73 -5.13 12.29
CA VAL A 109 10.68 -4.31 11.06
C VAL A 109 10.30 -5.17 9.86
N LEU A 110 9.26 -4.75 9.15
CA LEU A 110 8.91 -5.29 7.83
C LEU A 110 9.48 -4.38 6.74
N LEU A 111 10.31 -4.94 5.85
CA LEU A 111 10.87 -4.24 4.68
C LEU A 111 10.62 -5.07 3.43
N VAL A 112 10.01 -4.44 2.42
CA VAL A 112 9.79 -5.03 1.11
C VAL A 112 10.43 -4.15 0.05
N LEU A 113 11.18 -4.78 -0.85
CA LEU A 113 11.66 -4.18 -2.08
C LEU A 113 10.90 -4.79 -3.26
N GLY A 114 10.54 -3.98 -4.24
CA GLY A 114 9.88 -4.46 -5.45
C GLY A 114 10.06 -3.50 -6.62
N SER A 115 9.43 -3.83 -7.73
CA SER A 115 9.33 -2.99 -8.93
C SER A 115 7.88 -2.98 -9.42
N SER A 116 7.48 -1.92 -10.14
CA SER A 116 6.19 -1.91 -10.85
C SER A 116 6.14 -2.86 -12.05
N ASP A 117 7.30 -3.31 -12.54
CA ASP A 117 7.40 -4.21 -13.69
C ASP A 117 7.19 -5.70 -13.34
N GLU A 118 7.26 -6.06 -12.04
CA GLU A 118 7.10 -7.43 -11.51
C GLU A 118 5.79 -7.60 -10.73
#